data_AF-A0A9E3L0J9-F1
#
_entry.id   AF-A0A9E3L0J9-F1
#
_cell.length_a   1.000
_cell.length_b   1.000
_cell.length_c   1.000
_cell.angle_alpha   90.00
_cell.angle_beta   90.00
_cell.angle_gamma   90.00
#
_symmetry.space_group_name_H-M   'P 1'
#
loop_
_entity.id
_entity.type
_entity.pdbx_description
1 polymer ?
#
loop_
_entity_poly.entity_id
_entity_poly.type
_entity_poly.pdbx_seq_one_letter_code
_entity_poly.pdbx_strand_id
1 'polypeptide(L)'
;VFQPESRFNDLDDWHFAEVAASIGGAGERVTTRAELTAALERAVARRGTFSLIEVMLPRGVTSDTLARFVAGFKSARERLAKG
;
A
#
# COMPACT_ATOMS: atom_id res chain seq x y z
N VAL A 1 16.73 13.24 7.29
CA VAL A 1 16.32 12.31 8.37
C VAL A 1 14.89 11.84 8.07
N PHE A 2 14.51 10.59 8.33
CA PHE A 2 13.11 10.15 8.14
C PHE A 2 12.24 10.83 9.21
N GLN A 3 11.36 11.75 8.81
CA GLN A 3 10.48 12.54 9.69
C GLN A 3 9.01 12.14 9.46
N PRO A 4 8.52 11.06 10.10
CA PRO A 4 7.15 10.59 9.91
C PRO A 4 6.09 11.58 10.42
N GLU A 5 6.43 12.45 11.38
CA GLU A 5 5.52 13.46 11.93
C GLU A 5 5.27 14.64 11.00
N SER A 6 6.16 14.88 10.05
CA SER A 6 6.04 16.01 9.12
C SER A 6 4.96 15.78 8.05
N ARG A 7 4.29 14.62 8.03
CA ARG A 7 3.16 14.26 7.15
C ARG A 7 3.41 14.47 5.65
N PHE A 8 4.67 14.61 5.20
CA PHE A 8 5.01 14.80 3.79
C PHE A 8 4.53 13.67 2.87
N ASN A 9 4.30 12.47 3.43
CA ASN A 9 3.78 11.30 2.70
C ASN A 9 2.30 11.05 3.00
N ASP A 10 1.61 12.00 3.62
CA ASP A 10 0.18 11.93 3.85
C ASP A 10 -0.55 12.31 2.56
N LEU A 11 -0.80 11.30 1.73
CA LEU A 11 -1.57 11.43 0.51
C LEU A 11 -3.05 11.22 0.83
N ASP A 12 -3.90 12.05 0.21
CA ASP A 12 -5.35 11.89 0.23
C ASP A 12 -5.78 10.62 -0.53
N ASP A 13 -7.07 10.27 -0.42
CA ASP A 13 -7.63 9.14 -1.17
C ASP A 13 -7.69 9.49 -2.67
N TRP A 14 -6.92 8.78 -3.48
CA TRP A 14 -6.75 9.05 -4.91
C TRP A 14 -7.68 8.23 -5.80
N HIS A 15 -8.47 7.31 -5.22
CA HIS A 15 -9.45 6.51 -5.98
C HIS A 15 -8.81 5.77 -7.17
N PHE A 16 -7.72 5.02 -6.93
CA PHE A 16 -6.94 4.38 -7.99
C PHE A 16 -7.77 3.44 -8.87
N ALA A 17 -8.78 2.77 -8.30
CA ALA A 17 -9.69 1.91 -9.04
C ALA A 17 -10.45 2.67 -10.15
N GLU A 18 -10.81 3.94 -9.95
CA GLU A 18 -11.58 4.72 -10.93
C GLU A 18 -10.74 5.10 -12.15
N VAL A 19 -9.42 5.28 -11.96
CA VAL A 19 -8.49 5.59 -13.06
C VAL A 19 -8.30 4.41 -14.00
N ALA A 20 -8.41 3.17 -13.51
CA ALA A 20 -8.13 1.99 -14.32
C ALA A 20 -8.96 1.95 -15.62
N ALA A 21 -10.23 2.35 -15.56
CA ALA A 21 -11.10 2.39 -16.75
C ALA A 21 -10.63 3.38 -17.82
N SER A 22 -10.12 4.55 -17.43
CA SER A 22 -9.71 5.60 -18.38
C SER A 22 -8.44 5.24 -19.18
N ILE A 23 -7.64 4.32 -18.67
CA ILE A 23 -6.42 3.82 -19.32
C ILE A 23 -6.58 2.39 -19.88
N GLY A 24 -7.83 1.93 -20.04
CA GLY A 24 -8.15 0.66 -20.72
C GLY A 24 -8.13 -0.59 -19.84
N GLY A 25 -8.19 -0.40 -18.51
CA GLY A 25 -8.23 -1.43 -17.48
C GLY A 25 -9.60 -1.67 -16.85
N ALA A 26 -9.64 -2.60 -15.90
CA ALA A 26 -10.75 -2.77 -14.97
C ALA A 26 -10.27 -2.52 -13.53
N GLY A 27 -10.88 -1.56 -12.85
CA GLY A 27 -10.55 -1.23 -11.46
C GLY A 27 -11.59 -1.73 -10.48
N GLU A 28 -11.15 -2.21 -9.32
CA GLU A 28 -12.02 -2.53 -8.20
C GLU A 28 -11.33 -2.21 -6.87
N ARG A 29 -12.09 -1.65 -5.94
CA ARG A 29 -11.64 -1.34 -4.58
C ARG A 29 -12.16 -2.42 -3.64
N VAL A 30 -11.30 -2.90 -2.74
CA VAL A 30 -11.63 -3.94 -1.76
C VAL A 30 -11.14 -3.56 -0.37
N THR A 31 -11.90 -3.96 0.64
CA THR A 31 -11.66 -3.65 2.06
C THR A 31 -11.54 -4.90 2.92
N THR A 32 -11.97 -6.06 2.41
CA THR A 32 -11.90 -7.33 3.14
C THR A 32 -11.08 -8.38 2.40
N ARG A 33 -10.63 -9.39 3.14
CA ARG A 33 -9.95 -10.57 2.56
C ARG A 33 -10.85 -11.32 1.57
N ALA A 34 -12.14 -11.45 1.90
CA ALA A 34 -13.09 -12.16 1.04
C ALA A 34 -13.27 -11.41 -0.30
N GLU A 35 -13.40 -10.09 -0.24
CA GLU A 35 -13.46 -9.24 -1.43
C GLU A 35 -12.18 -9.34 -2.26
N LEU A 36 -11.00 -9.34 -1.62
CA LEU A 36 -9.72 -9.50 -2.31
C LEU A 36 -9.62 -10.85 -3.02
N THR A 37 -10.02 -11.95 -2.39
CA THR A 37 -10.06 -13.26 -3.05
C THR A 37 -10.95 -13.23 -4.29
N ALA A 38 -12.17 -12.71 -4.16
CA ALA A 38 -13.11 -12.64 -5.28
C ALA A 38 -12.61 -11.69 -6.40
N ALA A 39 -11.94 -10.59 -6.04
CA ALA A 39 -11.31 -9.65 -6.97
C ALA A 39 -10.18 -10.32 -7.76
N LEU A 40 -9.31 -11.08 -7.08
CA LEU A 40 -8.24 -11.84 -7.73
C LEU A 40 -8.80 -12.88 -8.70
N GLU A 41 -9.86 -13.60 -8.33
CA GLU A 41 -10.53 -14.55 -9.23
C GLU A 41 -11.07 -13.86 -10.50
N ARG A 42 -11.75 -12.72 -10.34
CA ARG A 42 -12.24 -11.91 -11.47
C ARG A 42 -11.11 -11.39 -12.34
N ALA A 43 -10.02 -10.89 -11.74
CA ALA A 43 -8.85 -10.40 -12.44
C ALA A 43 -8.17 -11.51 -13.26
N VAL A 44 -8.06 -12.72 -12.69
CA VAL A 44 -7.51 -13.89 -13.37
C VAL A 44 -8.45 -14.44 -14.45
N ALA A 45 -9.77 -14.26 -14.34
CA ALA A 45 -10.71 -14.64 -15.38
C ALA A 45 -10.74 -13.64 -16.55
N ARG A 46 -10.49 -12.36 -16.27
CA ARG A 46 -10.53 -11.27 -17.26
C ARG A 46 -9.39 -11.44 -18.29
N ARG A 47 -9.71 -11.26 -19.56
CA ARG A 47 -8.78 -11.36 -20.69
C ARG A 47 -8.82 -10.07 -21.51
N GLY A 48 -7.72 -9.75 -22.18
CA GLY A 48 -7.65 -8.61 -23.10
C GLY A 48 -7.57 -7.22 -22.43
N THR A 49 -7.47 -7.15 -21.11
CA THR A 49 -7.29 -5.91 -20.34
C THR A 49 -6.58 -6.21 -19.03
N PHE A 50 -5.90 -5.22 -18.45
CA PHE A 50 -5.32 -5.36 -17.12
C PHE A 50 -6.40 -5.12 -16.05
N SER A 51 -6.18 -5.67 -14.85
CA SER A 51 -7.02 -5.39 -13.67
C SER A 51 -6.20 -4.67 -12.61
N LEU A 52 -6.76 -3.63 -12.00
CA LEU A 52 -6.20 -2.90 -10.87
C LEU A 52 -7.08 -3.16 -9.65
N ILE A 53 -6.51 -3.81 -8.64
CA ILE A 53 -7.20 -4.07 -7.37
C ILE A 53 -6.63 -3.12 -6.32
N GLU A 54 -7.43 -2.15 -5.90
CA GLU A 54 -7.09 -1.19 -4.86
C GLU A 54 -7.45 -1.78 -3.50
N VAL A 55 -6.44 -2.30 -2.80
CA VAL A 55 -6.60 -2.94 -1.48
C VAL A 55 -6.49 -1.88 -0.39
N MET A 56 -7.61 -1.59 0.26
CA MET A 56 -7.66 -0.59 1.33
C MET A 56 -7.14 -1.20 2.63
N LEU A 57 -6.02 -0.66 3.12
CA LEU A 57 -5.46 -0.99 4.43
C LEU A 57 -5.68 0.19 5.39
N PRO A 58 -5.92 -0.06 6.69
CA PRO A 58 -6.00 1.01 7.66
C PRO A 58 -4.70 1.81 7.71
N ARG A 59 -4.82 3.13 7.88
CA ARG A 59 -3.67 4.03 7.95
C ARG A 59 -2.76 3.66 9.12
N GLY A 60 -1.46 3.75 8.91
CA GLY A 60 -0.46 3.48 9.94
C GLY A 60 -0.21 2.00 10.24
N VAL A 61 -0.95 1.08 9.60
CA VAL A 61 -0.69 -0.36 9.74
C VAL A 61 0.43 -0.78 8.80
N THR A 62 1.49 -1.32 9.37
CA THR A 62 2.64 -1.89 8.64
C THR A 62 2.93 -3.29 9.18
N SER A 63 3.73 -4.08 8.47
CA SER A 63 4.11 -5.41 8.96
C SER A 63 5.06 -5.32 10.16
N ASP A 64 4.95 -6.27 11.09
CA ASP A 64 5.88 -6.39 12.23
C ASP A 64 7.34 -6.46 11.77
N THR A 65 7.59 -7.12 10.65
CA THR A 65 8.93 -7.20 10.04
C THR A 65 9.46 -5.82 9.66
N LEU A 66 8.63 -4.98 9.01
CA LEU A 66 9.03 -3.63 8.64
C LEU A 66 9.27 -2.77 9.89
N ALA A 67 8.40 -2.90 10.91
CA ALA A 67 8.56 -2.19 12.17
C ALA A 67 9.90 -2.55 12.86
N ARG A 68 10.24 -3.84 12.94
CA ARG A 68 11.50 -4.33 13.52
C ARG A 68 12.72 -3.82 12.76
N PHE A 69 12.67 -3.85 11.43
CA PHE A 69 13.75 -3.34 10.59
C PHE A 69 14.00 -1.84 10.84
N VAL A 70 12.93 -1.03 10.84
CA VAL A 70 13.03 0.42 11.10
C VAL A 70 13.59 0.71 12.50
N ALA A 71 13.16 -0.04 13.51
CA ALA A 71 13.69 0.09 14.87
C ALA A 71 15.20 -0.19 14.92
N GLY A 72 15.65 -1.31 14.34
CA GLY A 72 17.07 -1.66 14.28
C GLY A 72 17.92 -0.61 13.57
N PHE A 73 17.42 -0.10 12.44
CA PHE A 73 18.09 0.95 11.66
C PHE A 73 18.25 2.25 12.45
N LYS A 74 17.20 2.70 13.16
CA LYS A 74 17.26 3.91 14.00
C LYS A 74 18.30 3.77 15.12
N SER A 75 18.29 2.65 15.84
CA SER A 75 19.24 2.38 16.93
C SER A 75 20.70 2.31 16.45
N ALA A 76 20.96 1.81 15.24
CA ALA A 76 22.30 1.83 14.65
C ALA A 76 22.78 3.26 14.37
N ARG A 77 21.92 4.10 13.79
CA ARG A 77 22.25 5.50 13.48
C ARG A 77 22.51 6.34 14.73
N GLU A 78 21.73 6.14 15.79
CA GLU A 78 21.92 6.87 17.05
C GLU A 78 23.25 6.54 17.72
N ARG A 79 23.69 5.28 17.64
CA ARG A 79 25.00 4.87 18.16
C ARG A 79 26.15 5.52 17.38
N LEU A 80 26.05 5.58 16.06
CA LEU A 80 27.04 6.25 15.20
C LEU A 80 27.09 7.77 15.40
N ALA A 81 26.00 8.40 15.85
CA ALA A 81 25.96 9.83 16.11
C ALA A 81 26.47 10.23 17.52
N LYS A 82 26.68 9.26 18.41
CA LYS A 82 27.11 9.46 19.80
C LYS A 82 28.58 9.10 20.06
N GLY A 83 29.25 8.47 19.10
CA GLY A 83 30.69 8.17 19.14
C GLY A 83 31.45 9.08 18.20
#